data_AF-A0A4V2RT12-F1
#
_entry.id   AF-A0A4V2RT12-F1
#
_cell.length_a   1.000
_cell.length_b   1.000
_cell.length_c   1.000
_cell.angle_alpha   90.00
_cell.angle_beta   90.00
_cell.angle_gamma   90.00
#
_symmetry.space_group_name_H-M   'P 1'
#
loop_
_entity.id
_entity.type
_entity.pdbx_description
1 polymer ?
#
loop_
_entity_poly.entity_id
_entity_poly.type
_entity_poly.pdbx_seq_one_letter_code
_entity_poly.pdbx_strand_id
1 'polypeptide(L)' 'MTYELQLRYPQDAPERLEALFSYLNDWHEYEHNAEAHAIELTLSEEIVDSELHILQKHFPWVDVQQFVSIN' A
#
# COMPACT_ATOMS: atom_id res chain seq x y z
N MET A 1 5.60 14.67 9.11
CA MET A 1 4.93 13.58 9.83
C MET A 1 5.08 12.29 9.03
N THR A 2 4.95 11.12 9.66
CA THR A 2 4.92 9.83 8.95
C THR A 2 3.51 9.27 8.94
N TYR A 3 3.13 8.69 7.81
CA TYR A 3 1.83 8.07 7.59
C TYR A 3 2.02 6.58 7.38
N GLU A 4 1.16 5.81 7.99
CA GLU A 4 1.09 4.37 7.79
C GLU A 4 -0.10 4.08 6.88
N LEU A 5 0.14 3.50 5.72
CA LEU A 5 -0.93 3.00 4.85
C LEU A 5 -1.03 1.49 5.00
N GLN A 6 -2.25 1.00 5.27
CA GLN A 6 -2.58 -0.40 5.18
C GLN A 6 -3.33 -0.67 3.88
N LEU A 7 -2.75 -1.50 3.03
CA LEU A 7 -3.33 -2.00 1.80
C LEU A 7 -3.92 -3.38 2.06
N ARG A 8 -5.20 -3.59 1.80
CA ARG A 8 -5.82 -4.91 1.84
C ARG A 8 -6.22 -5.35 0.44
N TYR A 9 -5.98 -6.61 0.13
CA TYR A 9 -6.26 -7.16 -1.18
C TYR A 9 -7.08 -8.46 -1.09
N PRO A 10 -7.89 -8.76 -2.12
CA PRO A 10 -8.61 -10.03 -2.20
C PRO A 10 -7.66 -11.18 -2.52
N GLN A 11 -7.93 -12.35 -1.92
CA GLN A 11 -7.14 -13.58 -2.10
C GLN A 11 -7.14 -14.07 -3.57
N ASP A 12 -8.20 -13.79 -4.33
CA ASP A 12 -8.38 -14.25 -5.71
C ASP A 12 -7.69 -13.41 -6.79
N ALA A 13 -6.66 -12.62 -6.46
CA ALA A 13 -5.98 -11.71 -7.40
C ALA A 13 -4.45 -11.90 -7.52
N PRO A 14 -3.91 -13.14 -7.68
CA PRO A 14 -2.47 -13.40 -7.69
C PRO A 14 -1.71 -12.68 -8.81
N GLU A 15 -2.30 -12.59 -10.02
CA GLU A 15 -1.67 -11.93 -11.18
C GLU A 15 -1.56 -10.41 -10.98
N ARG A 16 -2.50 -9.82 -10.22
CA ARG A 16 -2.50 -8.38 -9.93
C ARG A 16 -1.60 -8.03 -8.76
N LEU A 17 -1.42 -8.99 -7.84
CA LEU A 17 -0.49 -8.87 -6.73
C LEU A 17 0.96 -8.74 -7.20
N GLU A 18 1.36 -9.47 -8.25
CA GLU A 18 2.71 -9.33 -8.80
C GLU A 18 3.03 -7.89 -9.24
N ALA A 19 2.09 -7.23 -9.92
CA ALA A 19 2.25 -5.83 -10.33
C ALA A 19 2.30 -4.86 -9.14
N LEU A 20 1.48 -5.11 -8.10
CA LEU A 20 1.51 -4.33 -6.85
C LEU A 20 2.85 -4.50 -6.13
N PHE A 21 3.31 -5.74 -5.95
CA PHE A 21 4.59 -6.00 -5.30
C PHE A 21 5.78 -5.46 -6.08
N SER A 22 5.75 -5.51 -7.43
CA SER A 22 6.79 -4.88 -8.23
C SER A 22 6.82 -3.37 -7.99
N TYR A 23 5.65 -2.70 -8.03
CA TYR A 23 5.55 -1.28 -7.74
C TYR A 23 6.10 -0.95 -6.34
N LEU A 24 5.69 -1.69 -5.32
CA LEU A 24 6.14 -1.42 -3.95
C LEU A 24 7.64 -1.67 -3.77
N ASN A 25 8.20 -2.74 -4.36
CA ASN A 25 9.64 -3.04 -4.25
C ASN A 25 10.55 -1.99 -4.89
N ASP A 26 10.09 -1.30 -5.93
CA ASP A 26 10.89 -0.27 -6.60
C ASP A 26 10.92 1.06 -5.81
N TRP A 27 9.87 1.37 -5.05
CA TRP A 27 9.65 2.72 -4.53
C TRP A 27 9.51 2.82 -3.00
N HIS A 28 9.18 1.73 -2.31
CA HIS A 28 8.78 1.77 -0.90
C HIS A 28 9.34 0.62 -0.06
N GLU A 29 9.64 0.92 1.20
CA GLU A 29 9.76 -0.11 2.23
C GLU A 29 8.36 -0.49 2.72
N TYR A 30 8.09 -1.80 2.79
CA TYR A 30 6.79 -2.32 3.18
C TYR A 30 6.90 -3.61 3.98
N GLU A 31 5.92 -3.84 4.84
CA GLU A 31 5.72 -5.11 5.54
C GLU A 31 4.53 -5.84 4.92
N HIS A 32 4.72 -7.11 4.55
CA HIS A 32 3.68 -7.92 3.92
C HIS A 32 3.18 -9.00 4.88
N ASN A 33 1.91 -8.92 5.24
CA ASN A 33 1.21 -9.94 6.00
C ASN A 33 0.34 -10.78 5.04
N ALA A 34 0.90 -11.90 4.59
CA ALA A 34 0.21 -12.82 3.68
C ALA A 34 -1.03 -13.48 4.33
N GLU A 35 -0.99 -13.74 5.64
CA GLU A 35 -2.12 -14.37 6.35
C GLU A 35 -3.33 -13.43 6.47
N ALA A 36 -3.08 -12.15 6.71
CA ALA A 36 -4.11 -11.11 6.80
C ALA A 36 -4.49 -10.50 5.44
N HIS A 37 -3.83 -10.92 4.35
CA HIS A 37 -3.92 -10.31 3.03
C HIS A 37 -3.73 -8.78 3.08
N ALA A 38 -2.73 -8.35 3.84
CA ALA A 38 -2.45 -6.94 4.11
C ALA A 38 -0.99 -6.57 3.80
N ILE A 39 -0.76 -5.33 3.38
CA ILE A 39 0.56 -4.72 3.20
C ILE A 39 0.58 -3.40 3.95
N GLU A 40 1.62 -3.16 4.73
CA GLU A 40 1.80 -1.96 5.54
C GLU A 40 2.94 -1.14 4.94
N LEU A 41 2.68 0.13 4.67
CA LEU A 41 3.61 1.08 4.06
C LEU A 41 3.84 2.24 5.00
N THR A 42 5.10 2.63 5.18
CA THR A 42 5.44 3.87 5.89
C THR A 42 5.84 4.94 4.89
N LEU A 43 5.06 6.01 4.82
CA LEU A 43 5.26 7.11 3.89
C LEU A 43 5.48 8.43 4.62
N SER A 44 6.20 9.36 3.98
CA SER A 44 6.26 10.74 4.44
C SER A 44 5.03 11.53 3.97
N GLU A 45 4.72 12.59 4.71
CA GLU A 45 3.67 13.57 4.37
C GLU A 45 3.79 14.12 2.94
N GLU A 46 5.02 14.25 2.42
CA GLU A 46 5.27 14.84 1.11
C GLU A 46 4.79 13.96 -0.05
N ILE A 47 4.71 12.63 0.17
CA ILE A 47 4.36 11.67 -0.87
C ILE A 47 3.02 10.98 -0.61
N VAL A 48 2.47 11.03 0.60
CA VAL A 48 1.27 10.25 0.98
C VAL A 48 0.06 10.51 0.06
N ASP A 49 -0.24 11.77 -0.27
CA ASP A 49 -1.34 12.10 -1.18
C ASP A 49 -1.11 11.58 -2.61
N SER A 50 0.15 11.62 -3.06
CA SER A 50 0.54 11.11 -4.38
C SER A 50 0.41 9.60 -4.43
N GLU A 51 0.87 8.90 -3.39
CA GLU A 51 0.77 7.45 -3.27
C GLU A 51 -0.68 6.99 -3.19
N LEU A 52 -1.51 7.66 -2.39
CA LEU A 52 -2.95 7.39 -2.33
C LEU A 52 -3.59 7.52 -3.71
N HIS A 53 -3.25 8.58 -4.47
CA HIS A 53 -3.76 8.76 -5.82
C HIS A 53 -3.32 7.64 -6.78
N ILE A 54 -2.05 7.24 -6.75
CA ILE A 54 -1.50 6.18 -7.59
C ILE A 54 -2.17 4.84 -7.25
N LEU A 55 -2.24 4.50 -5.96
CA LEU A 55 -2.86 3.28 -5.46
C LEU A 55 -4.33 3.19 -5.86
N GLN A 56 -5.12 4.24 -5.65
CA GLN A 56 -6.53 4.26 -6.04
C GLN A 56 -6.74 4.19 -7.55
N LYS A 57 -5.84 4.79 -8.34
CA LYS A 57 -5.97 4.85 -9.80
C LYS A 57 -5.52 3.57 -10.50
N HIS A 58 -4.40 3.00 -10.08
CA HIS A 58 -3.76 1.85 -10.73
C HIS A 58 -4.12 0.53 -10.05
N PHE A 59 -4.45 0.56 -8.76
CA PHE A 59 -4.82 -0.60 -7.97
C PHE A 59 -6.18 -0.40 -7.27
N PRO A 60 -7.27 -0.07 -8.02
CA PRO A 60 -8.59 0.22 -7.43
C PRO A 60 -9.25 -0.97 -6.72
N TRP A 61 -8.67 -2.16 -6.85
CA TRP A 61 -9.10 -3.40 -6.21
C TRP A 61 -8.45 -3.60 -4.82
N VAL A 62 -7.53 -2.73 -4.43
CA VAL A 62 -6.91 -2.68 -3.11
C VAL A 62 -7.70 -1.71 -2.24
N ASP A 63 -8.11 -2.15 -1.05
CA ASP A 63 -8.66 -1.28 -0.02
C ASP A 63 -7.50 -0.58 0.69
N VAL A 64 -7.51 0.75 0.69
CA VAL A 64 -6.41 1.56 1.24
C VAL A 64 -6.89 2.30 2.49
N GLN A 65 -6.25 2.03 3.63
CA GLN A 65 -6.54 2.67 4.90
C GLN A 65 -5.34 3.49 5.35
N GLN A 66 -5.55 4.78 5.64
CA GLN A 66 -4.51 5.70 6.08
C GLN A 66 -4.59 5.91 7.60
N PHE A 67 -3.45 5.75 8.27
CA PHE A 67 -3.27 6.02 9.68
C PHE A 67 -2.19 7.11 9.84
N VAL A 68 -2.44 8.06 10.74
CA VAL A 68 -1.48 9.13 11.04
C VAL A 68 -0.63 8.67 12.21
N SER A 69 0.68 8.57 12.01
CA SER A 69 1.63 8.22 13.05
C SER A 69 2.31 9.49 13.57
N ILE A 70 1.96 9.89 14.79
CA ILE A 70 2.49 11.09 15.47
C ILE A 70 3.72 10.65 16.27
N ASN A 71 4.85 10.49 15.58
CA ASN A 71 6.15 10.29 16.23
C ASN A 71 6.80 11.64 16.55
#